data_AF-K1TKA7-F1
#
_entry.id   AF-K1TKA7-F1
#
_cell.length_a   1.000
_cell.length_b   1.000
_cell.length_c   1.000
_cell.angle_alpha   90.00
_cell.angle_beta   90.00
_cell.angle_gamma   90.00
#
_symmetry.space_group_name_H-M   'P 1'
#
loop_
_entity.id
_entity.type
_entity.pdbx_description
1 polymer ?
#
loop_
_entity_poly.entity_id
_entity_poly.type
_entity_poly.pdbx_seq_one_letter_code
_entity_poly.pdbx_strand_id
1 'polypeptide(L)'
;EIRRLDDSFTDTHLCRGRLDLSGTDTERILDMSVAGIEYNTSRVKDELLISGAIKVNLLTVSKENETSFFERQFDFEYRRREEFSGERTEFSPFITVTGSDYILNSGDTLDARVEITISAAVFSVSTVNVITDITVDSERPKKPSEAALTVYFADKGEKVWDIARHYNTTADKIISENNLEGMLVTEKCRLLIPRA
;
A
#
# COMPACT_ATOMS: atom_id res chain seq x y z
N GLU A 1 4.19 -1.06 -9.21
CA GLU A 1 4.32 -0.46 -7.86
C GLU A 1 4.75 -1.55 -6.89
N ILE A 2 5.61 -1.22 -5.92
CA ILE A 2 6.00 -2.12 -4.84
C ILE A 2 5.26 -1.69 -3.58
N ARG A 3 4.57 -2.64 -2.95
CA ARG A 3 3.93 -2.47 -1.64
C ARG A 3 4.76 -3.17 -0.58
N ARG A 4 5.10 -2.46 0.48
CA ARG A 4 5.71 -3.02 1.68
C ARG A 4 4.71 -2.91 2.82
N LEU A 5 4.47 -4.02 3.52
CA LEU A 5 3.67 -4.02 4.74
C LEU A 5 4.49 -3.33 5.84
N ASP A 6 3.99 -2.21 6.34
CA ASP A 6 4.64 -1.42 7.39
C ASP A 6 4.08 -1.78 8.77
N ASP A 7 2.76 -1.94 8.89
CA ASP A 7 2.09 -2.33 10.13
C ASP A 7 0.81 -3.14 9.86
N SER A 8 0.32 -3.85 10.88
CA SER A 8 -1.00 -4.46 10.90
C SER A 8 -1.59 -4.41 12.31
N PHE A 9 -2.88 -4.11 12.42
CA PHE A 9 -3.51 -3.92 13.72
C PHE A 9 -4.95 -4.40 13.79
N THR A 10 -5.46 -4.48 15.02
CA THR A 10 -6.87 -4.73 15.32
C THR A 10 -7.28 -3.91 16.53
N ASP A 11 -8.23 -2.99 16.32
CA ASP A 11 -8.73 -2.10 17.35
C ASP A 11 -10.24 -2.24 17.49
N THR A 12 -10.75 -2.02 18.70
CA THR A 12 -12.19 -1.91 18.95
C THR A 12 -12.57 -0.45 19.09
N HIS A 13 -13.66 -0.04 18.44
CA HIS A 13 -14.16 1.33 18.47
C HIS A 13 -15.66 1.38 18.70
N LEU A 14 -16.11 2.27 19.60
CA LEU A 14 -17.52 2.45 19.91
C LEU A 14 -18.06 3.70 19.21
N CYS A 15 -18.81 3.46 18.14
CA CYS A 15 -19.49 4.47 17.35
C CYS A 15 -20.78 4.89 18.06
N ARG A 16 -21.01 6.20 18.18
CA ARG A 16 -22.21 6.75 18.81
C ARG A 16 -22.91 7.70 17.85
N GLY A 17 -24.21 7.51 17.69
CA GLY A 17 -25.04 8.35 16.84
C GLY A 17 -26.34 8.72 17.52
N ARG A 18 -26.83 9.92 17.23
CA ARG A 18 -28.16 10.36 17.65
C ARG A 18 -29.08 10.34 16.45
N LEU A 19 -30.13 9.55 16.54
CA LEU A 19 -31.10 9.35 15.47
C LEU A 19 -32.41 10.05 15.82
N ASP A 20 -32.91 10.81 14.86
CA ASP A 20 -34.21 11.48 14.95
C ASP A 20 -35.33 10.53 14.48
N LEU A 21 -36.30 10.34 15.36
CA LEU A 21 -37.52 9.56 15.17
C LEU A 21 -38.75 10.47 15.14
N SER A 22 -38.57 11.78 14.96
CA SER A 22 -39.70 12.71 14.90
C SER A 22 -40.68 12.31 13.80
N GLY A 23 -41.97 12.28 14.16
CA GLY A 23 -43.05 11.90 13.25
C GLY A 23 -43.23 10.39 13.02
N THR A 24 -42.55 9.51 13.77
CA THR A 24 -42.77 8.04 13.68
C THR A 24 -43.73 7.50 14.74
N ASP A 25 -44.23 8.35 15.65
CA ASP A 25 -45.07 7.98 16.81
C ASP A 25 -44.53 6.80 17.64
N THR A 26 -43.21 6.61 17.61
CA THR A 26 -42.53 5.46 18.23
C THR A 26 -42.66 5.51 19.74
N GLU A 27 -43.30 4.49 20.31
CA GLU A 27 -43.40 4.29 21.75
C GLU A 27 -42.30 3.35 22.26
N ARG A 28 -41.99 2.29 21.50
CA ARG A 28 -40.99 1.27 21.87
C ARG A 28 -40.19 0.80 20.65
N ILE A 29 -38.93 0.44 20.89
CA ILE A 29 -38.08 -0.27 19.92
C ILE A 29 -38.17 -1.77 20.23
N LEU A 30 -38.50 -2.58 19.22
CA LEU A 30 -38.47 -4.04 19.31
C LEU A 30 -37.08 -4.58 19.00
N ASP A 31 -36.42 -4.01 18.00
CA ASP A 31 -35.08 -4.42 17.59
C ASP A 31 -34.33 -3.26 16.93
N MET A 32 -33.01 -3.27 17.08
CA MET A 32 -32.08 -2.45 16.32
C MET A 32 -30.95 -3.34 15.79
N SER A 33 -30.76 -3.33 14.48
CA SER A 33 -29.68 -4.08 13.82
C SER A 33 -28.91 -3.19 12.86
N VAL A 34 -27.63 -3.49 12.65
CA VAL A 34 -26.79 -2.77 11.69
C VAL A 34 -27.04 -3.34 10.29
N ALA A 35 -27.48 -2.48 9.37
CA ALA A 35 -27.74 -2.85 7.98
C ALA A 35 -26.46 -2.83 7.13
N GLY A 36 -25.54 -1.91 7.44
CA GLY A 36 -24.28 -1.77 6.71
C GLY A 36 -23.44 -0.61 7.23
N ILE A 37 -22.17 -0.61 6.82
CA ILE A 37 -21.21 0.45 7.11
C ILE A 37 -20.58 0.88 5.79
N GLU A 38 -20.77 2.16 5.44
CA GLU A 38 -20.12 2.79 4.30
C GLU A 38 -19.02 3.69 4.82
N TYR A 39 -17.80 3.57 4.30
CA TYR A 39 -16.67 4.34 4.80
C TYR A 39 -15.64 4.63 3.71
N ASN A 40 -14.87 5.68 3.95
CA ASN A 40 -13.67 6.01 3.20
C ASN A 40 -12.48 6.04 4.15
N THR A 41 -11.30 5.85 3.57
CA THR A 41 -10.03 5.87 4.30
C THR A 41 -9.16 6.99 3.76
N SER A 42 -8.48 7.69 4.65
CA SER A 42 -7.55 8.75 4.27
C SER A 42 -6.43 8.87 5.29
N ARG A 43 -5.35 9.54 4.89
CA ARG A 43 -4.24 9.92 5.77
C ARG A 43 -4.34 11.41 6.07
N VAL A 44 -4.31 11.78 7.34
CA VAL A 44 -4.25 13.16 7.80
C VAL A 44 -3.00 13.34 8.65
N LYS A 45 -1.94 13.89 8.06
CA LYS A 45 -0.59 13.98 8.68
C LYS A 45 -0.06 12.60 9.10
N ASP A 46 -0.03 12.34 10.40
CA ASP A 46 0.47 11.12 11.05
C ASP A 46 -0.69 10.28 11.62
N GLU A 47 -1.90 10.53 11.14
CA GLU A 47 -3.09 9.78 11.52
C GLU A 47 -3.71 9.08 10.31
N LEU A 48 -4.13 7.86 10.56
CA LEU A 48 -5.03 7.11 9.71
C LEU A 48 -6.46 7.48 10.11
N LEU A 49 -7.24 7.92 9.12
CA LEU A 49 -8.63 8.32 9.30
C LEU A 49 -9.55 7.36 8.56
N ILE A 50 -10.52 6.81 9.27
CA ILE A 50 -11.66 6.09 8.72
C ILE A 50 -12.91 6.88 9.07
N SER A 51 -13.62 7.35 8.06
CA SER A 51 -14.83 8.17 8.24
C SER A 51 -15.93 7.67 7.33
N GLY A 52 -17.15 7.62 7.84
CA GLY A 52 -18.26 7.04 7.12
C GLY A 52 -19.58 7.14 7.86
N ALA A 53 -20.57 6.38 7.38
CA ALA A 53 -21.89 6.30 7.98
C ALA A 53 -22.24 4.84 8.31
N ILE A 54 -22.86 4.64 9.47
CA ILE A 54 -23.44 3.36 9.88
C ILE A 54 -24.94 3.44 9.66
N LYS A 55 -25.47 2.54 8.83
CA LYS A 55 -26.89 2.36 8.60
C LYS A 55 -27.45 1.36 9.62
N VAL A 56 -28.53 1.75 10.27
CA VAL A 56 -29.24 0.92 11.24
C VAL A 56 -30.69 0.75 10.82
N ASN A 57 -31.18 -0.47 11.01
CA ASN A 57 -32.57 -0.85 10.88
C ASN A 57 -33.23 -0.80 12.24
N LEU A 58 -34.42 -0.21 12.30
CA LEU A 58 -35.22 -0.08 13.50
C LEU A 58 -36.57 -0.74 13.28
N LEU A 59 -36.91 -1.70 14.14
CA LEU A 59 -38.26 -2.24 14.24
C LEU A 59 -38.92 -1.63 15.46
N THR A 60 -40.04 -0.94 15.27
CA THR A 60 -40.65 -0.09 16.30
C THR A 60 -42.14 -0.38 16.46
N VAL A 61 -42.70 0.00 17.60
CA VAL A 61 -44.15 -0.05 17.89
C VAL A 61 -44.63 1.33 18.26
N SER A 62 -45.73 1.77 17.65
CA SER A 62 -46.39 3.03 17.95
C SER A 62 -47.32 2.94 19.17
N LYS A 63 -47.82 4.08 19.64
CA LYS A 63 -48.82 4.15 20.72
C LYS A 63 -50.14 3.44 20.39
N GLU A 64 -50.44 3.28 19.10
CA GLU A 64 -51.62 2.54 18.62
C GLU A 64 -51.33 1.04 18.45
N ASN A 65 -50.17 0.58 18.92
CA ASN A 65 -49.68 -0.79 18.86
C ASN A 65 -49.47 -1.29 17.42
N GLU A 66 -49.14 -0.38 16.50
CA GLU A 66 -48.76 -0.70 15.12
C GLU A 66 -47.25 -0.87 14.98
N THR A 67 -46.82 -1.92 14.27
CA THR A 67 -45.40 -2.20 14.02
C THR A 67 -44.92 -1.49 12.75
N SER A 68 -43.80 -0.78 12.84
CA SER A 68 -43.19 -0.07 11.71
C SER A 68 -41.69 -0.35 11.60
N PHE A 69 -41.18 -0.33 10.36
CA PHE A 69 -39.76 -0.49 10.04
C PHE A 69 -39.18 0.82 9.51
N PHE A 70 -38.03 1.23 10.04
CA PHE A 70 -37.32 2.44 9.60
C PHE A 70 -35.84 2.15 9.40
N GLU A 71 -35.27 2.75 8.35
CA GLU A 71 -33.82 2.86 8.20
C GLU A 71 -33.38 4.26 8.65
N ARG A 72 -32.31 4.30 9.42
CA ARG A 72 -31.64 5.53 9.87
C ARG A 72 -30.14 5.36 9.74
N GLN A 73 -29.41 6.46 9.73
CA GLN A 73 -27.95 6.41 9.68
C GLN A 73 -27.35 7.51 10.55
N PHE A 74 -26.13 7.26 11.00
CA PHE A 74 -25.31 8.26 11.68
C PHE A 74 -23.86 8.15 11.25
N ASP A 75 -23.16 9.28 11.30
CA ASP A 75 -21.76 9.35 10.91
C ASP A 75 -20.86 8.84 12.05
N PHE A 76 -19.73 8.23 11.67
CA PHE A 76 -18.68 7.82 12.60
C PHE A 76 -17.31 8.22 12.09
N GLU A 77 -16.38 8.37 13.02
CA GLU A 77 -14.99 8.69 12.73
C GLU A 77 -14.07 7.92 13.66
N TYR A 78 -13.09 7.22 13.08
CA TYR A 78 -12.01 6.55 13.81
C TYR A 78 -10.67 7.11 13.36
N ARG A 79 -9.82 7.44 14.34
CA ARG A 79 -8.46 7.95 14.14
C ARG A 79 -7.46 7.08 14.87
N ARG A 80 -6.37 6.76 14.19
CA ARG A 80 -5.21 6.07 14.78
C ARG A 80 -3.94 6.79 14.38
N ARG A 81 -3.09 7.11 15.36
CA ARG A 81 -1.75 7.62 15.07
C ARG A 81 -0.86 6.50 14.54
N GLU A 82 -0.13 6.76 13.47
CA GLU A 82 0.72 5.78 12.80
C GLU A 82 2.00 6.47 12.29
N GLU A 83 3.14 5.78 12.39
CA GLU A 83 4.41 6.29 11.88
C GLU A 83 4.61 5.87 10.42
N PHE A 84 4.31 6.78 9.50
CA PHE A 84 4.41 6.48 8.08
C PHE A 84 5.85 6.66 7.56
N SER A 85 6.42 5.58 7.02
CA SER A 85 7.79 5.57 6.50
C SER A 85 7.94 6.07 5.06
N GLY A 86 6.83 6.18 4.32
CA GLY A 86 6.80 6.48 2.88
C GLY A 86 5.93 7.67 2.48
N GLU A 87 6.15 8.14 1.24
CA GLU A 87 5.40 9.26 0.65
C GLU A 87 3.91 8.92 0.42
N ARG A 88 3.64 7.69 -0.07
CA ARG A 88 2.29 7.18 -0.28
C ARG A 88 2.04 6.00 0.63
N THR A 89 0.94 6.07 1.38
CA THR A 89 0.46 5.00 2.24
C THR A 89 -0.86 4.49 1.69
N GLU A 90 -1.01 3.18 1.62
CA GLU A 90 -2.28 2.51 1.36
C GLU A 90 -2.74 1.77 2.61
N PHE A 91 -4.05 1.75 2.82
CA PHE A 91 -4.67 1.14 3.98
C PHE A 91 -5.89 0.35 3.55
N SER A 92 -5.98 -0.88 4.04
CA SER A 92 -7.08 -1.80 3.75
C SER A 92 -7.71 -2.27 5.05
N PRO A 93 -8.77 -1.60 5.55
CA PRO A 93 -9.49 -2.05 6.72
C PRO A 93 -10.47 -3.16 6.38
N PHE A 94 -10.72 -3.99 7.37
CA PHE A 94 -11.85 -4.89 7.45
C PHE A 94 -12.59 -4.57 8.75
N ILE A 95 -13.82 -4.06 8.61
CA ILE A 95 -14.64 -3.61 9.73
C ILE A 95 -15.74 -4.64 9.98
N THR A 96 -15.87 -5.11 11.21
CA THR A 96 -16.96 -5.99 11.64
C THR A 96 -17.70 -5.37 12.81
N VAL A 97 -19.02 -5.56 12.85
CA VAL A 97 -19.84 -5.18 14.01
C VAL A 97 -19.73 -6.28 15.05
N THR A 98 -19.33 -5.92 16.27
CA THR A 98 -19.26 -6.86 17.41
C THR A 98 -20.42 -6.69 18.38
N GLY A 99 -21.07 -5.53 18.36
CA GLY A 99 -22.25 -5.29 19.19
C GLY A 99 -23.02 -4.05 18.76
N SER A 100 -24.31 -4.03 19.08
CA SER A 100 -25.16 -2.87 18.90
C SER A 100 -26.12 -2.75 20.08
N ASP A 101 -26.27 -1.54 20.59
CA ASP A 101 -27.12 -1.21 21.73
C ASP A 101 -27.74 0.18 21.50
N TYR A 102 -28.83 0.48 22.19
CA TYR A 102 -29.51 1.75 22.04
C TYR A 102 -30.11 2.25 23.34
N ILE A 103 -30.29 3.57 23.42
CA ILE A 103 -31.08 4.21 24.47
C ILE A 103 -32.17 5.03 23.81
N LEU A 104 -33.42 4.63 24.03
CA LEU A 104 -34.58 5.43 23.63
C LEU A 104 -34.80 6.53 24.66
N ASN A 105 -34.69 7.78 24.23
CA ASN A 105 -34.92 8.94 25.07
C ASN A 105 -36.39 9.41 24.95
N SER A 106 -36.86 10.17 25.95
CA SER A 106 -38.20 10.76 25.92
C SER A 106 -38.31 11.76 24.76
N GLY A 107 -39.25 11.55 23.83
CA GLY A 107 -39.55 12.49 22.75
C GLY A 107 -38.67 12.31 21.50
N ASP A 108 -38.86 11.19 20.82
CA ASP A 108 -38.46 11.00 19.43
C ASP A 108 -36.95 10.96 19.13
N THR A 109 -36.10 10.71 20.12
CA THR A 109 -34.66 10.55 19.87
C THR A 109 -34.13 9.21 20.38
N LEU A 110 -33.28 8.59 19.56
CA LEU A 110 -32.63 7.32 19.85
C LEU A 110 -31.11 7.50 19.81
N ASP A 111 -30.44 7.23 20.93
CA ASP A 111 -28.98 7.18 20.98
C ASP A 111 -28.51 5.78 20.61
N ALA A 112 -28.04 5.61 19.38
CA ALA A 112 -27.49 4.36 18.87
C ALA A 112 -26.01 4.22 19.26
N ARG A 113 -25.63 3.01 19.67
CA ARG A 113 -24.27 2.61 20.02
C ARG A 113 -23.92 1.38 19.22
N VAL A 114 -22.87 1.46 18.41
CA VAL A 114 -22.41 0.34 17.60
C VAL A 114 -20.93 0.13 17.88
N GLU A 115 -20.60 -1.04 18.42
CA GLU A 115 -19.23 -1.47 18.61
C GLU A 115 -18.74 -2.15 17.35
N ILE A 116 -17.60 -1.68 16.84
CA ILE A 116 -16.94 -2.24 15.66
C ILE A 116 -15.53 -2.70 16.01
N THR A 117 -15.10 -3.80 15.40
CA THR A 117 -13.70 -4.20 15.33
C THR A 117 -13.15 -3.80 13.97
N ILE A 118 -12.00 -3.14 13.98
CA ILE A 118 -11.30 -2.67 12.80
C ILE A 118 -9.98 -3.43 12.73
N SER A 119 -9.89 -4.40 11.82
CA SER A 119 -8.64 -5.10 11.52
C SER A 119 -8.06 -4.56 10.22
N ALA A 120 -6.79 -4.17 10.19
CA ALA A 120 -6.25 -3.54 9.00
C ALA A 120 -4.75 -3.78 8.78
N ALA A 121 -4.35 -3.68 7.51
CA ALA A 121 -2.96 -3.67 7.08
C ALA A 121 -2.60 -2.29 6.49
N VAL A 122 -1.43 -1.80 6.88
CA VAL A 122 -0.86 -0.51 6.46
C VAL A 122 0.33 -0.78 5.54
N PHE A 123 0.31 -0.20 4.34
CA PHE A 123 1.33 -0.41 3.33
C PHE A 123 2.01 0.92 2.95
N SER A 124 3.33 0.92 2.88
CA SER A 124 4.06 1.93 2.09
C SER A 124 4.09 1.53 0.62
N VAL A 125 3.83 2.48 -0.25
CA VAL A 125 3.84 2.28 -1.71
C VAL A 125 4.97 3.09 -2.32
N SER A 126 5.80 2.41 -3.10
CA SER A 126 6.88 3.05 -3.86
C SER A 126 6.81 2.66 -5.34
N THR A 127 7.22 3.59 -6.19
CA THR A 127 7.39 3.35 -7.63
C THR A 127 8.88 3.27 -7.93
N VAL A 128 9.29 2.18 -8.58
CA VAL A 128 10.67 1.96 -9.00
C VAL A 128 10.70 1.66 -10.49
N ASN A 129 11.73 2.17 -11.16
CA ASN A 129 12.00 1.82 -12.55
C ASN A 129 12.79 0.52 -12.58
N VAL A 130 12.25 -0.50 -13.24
CA VAL A 130 12.88 -1.81 -13.39
C VAL A 130 13.06 -2.14 -14.86
N ILE A 131 14.16 -2.79 -15.20
CA ILE A 131 14.36 -3.39 -16.52
C ILE A 131 13.58 -4.71 -16.52
N THR A 132 12.56 -4.81 -17.36
CA THR A 132 11.73 -6.02 -17.47
C THR A 132 12.26 -7.01 -18.49
N ASP A 133 12.97 -6.51 -19.50
CA ASP A 133 13.52 -7.31 -20.58
C ASP A 133 14.73 -6.62 -21.21
N ILE A 134 15.63 -7.42 -21.77
CA ILE A 134 16.80 -6.98 -22.53
C ILE A 134 16.86 -7.83 -23.79
N THR A 135 16.72 -7.18 -24.95
CA THR A 135 16.85 -7.83 -26.25
C THR A 135 18.04 -7.28 -27.03
N VAL A 136 18.64 -8.11 -27.87
CA VAL A 136 19.73 -7.70 -28.74
C VAL A 136 19.15 -6.99 -29.97
N ASP A 137 19.61 -5.77 -30.25
CA ASP A 137 19.29 -5.06 -31.48
C ASP A 137 19.94 -5.77 -32.68
N SER A 138 19.15 -6.60 -33.35
CA SER A 138 19.59 -7.38 -34.52
C SER A 138 19.60 -6.56 -35.81
N GLU A 139 18.93 -5.40 -35.85
CA GLU A 139 18.85 -4.52 -37.02
C GLU A 139 20.12 -3.66 -37.17
N ARG A 140 20.85 -3.46 -36.08
CA ARG A 140 22.09 -2.68 -36.06
C ARG A 140 23.25 -3.46 -35.44
N PRO A 141 23.69 -4.56 -36.10
CA PRO A 141 24.81 -5.33 -35.60
C PRO A 141 26.08 -4.47 -35.56
N LYS A 142 26.75 -4.46 -34.40
CA LYS A 142 28.05 -3.78 -34.26
C LYS A 142 29.06 -4.47 -35.18
N LYS A 143 29.65 -3.71 -36.10
CA LYS A 143 30.68 -4.26 -37.00
C LYS A 143 31.85 -4.78 -36.18
N PRO A 144 32.32 -6.00 -36.44
CA PRO A 144 33.50 -6.53 -35.76
C PRO A 144 34.72 -5.67 -36.06
N SER A 145 35.55 -5.43 -35.03
CA SER A 145 36.88 -4.83 -35.20
C SER A 145 37.77 -5.75 -36.04
N GLU A 146 38.55 -5.21 -36.96
CA GLU A 146 39.48 -5.98 -37.80
C GLU A 146 40.64 -6.60 -36.98
N ALA A 147 40.98 -6.00 -35.83
CA ALA A 147 42.05 -6.51 -34.98
C ALA A 147 41.57 -7.72 -34.15
N ALA A 148 42.28 -8.84 -34.27
CA ALA A 148 42.06 -10.04 -33.44
C ALA A 148 42.49 -9.83 -31.98
N LEU A 149 43.44 -8.92 -31.75
CA LEU A 149 43.99 -8.58 -30.44
C LEU A 149 44.31 -7.08 -30.41
N THR A 150 43.88 -6.39 -29.35
CA THR A 150 44.21 -4.97 -29.14
C THR A 150 45.12 -4.83 -27.92
N VAL A 151 46.19 -4.06 -28.05
CA VAL A 151 47.06 -3.68 -26.92
C VAL A 151 46.52 -2.39 -26.32
N TYR A 152 46.02 -2.46 -25.09
CA TYR A 152 45.47 -1.33 -24.35
C TYR A 152 46.41 -0.93 -23.20
N PHE A 153 46.62 0.37 -23.00
CA PHE A 153 47.41 0.88 -21.88
C PHE A 153 46.44 1.38 -20.80
N ALA A 154 46.19 0.53 -19.80
CA ALA A 154 45.26 0.83 -18.73
C ALA A 154 45.95 1.64 -17.64
N ASP A 155 45.27 2.66 -17.15
CA ASP A 155 45.63 3.41 -15.95
C ASP A 155 45.10 2.72 -14.68
N LYS A 156 45.76 3.01 -13.56
CA LYS A 156 45.34 2.53 -12.24
C LYS A 156 43.92 3.00 -11.93
N GLY A 157 43.07 2.06 -11.49
CA GLY A 157 41.69 2.29 -11.07
C GLY A 157 40.65 2.10 -12.18
N GLU A 158 41.06 1.82 -13.42
CA GLU A 158 40.12 1.45 -14.47
C GLU A 158 39.39 0.13 -14.15
N LYS A 159 38.11 0.06 -14.51
CA LYS A 159 37.30 -1.14 -14.37
C LYS A 159 37.45 -2.00 -15.62
N VAL A 160 37.79 -3.27 -15.44
CA VAL A 160 37.92 -4.23 -16.55
C VAL A 160 36.60 -4.37 -17.32
N TRP A 161 35.46 -4.24 -16.65
CA TRP A 161 34.14 -4.21 -17.29
C TRP A 161 33.97 -3.08 -18.31
N ASP A 162 34.46 -1.87 -18.00
CA ASP A 162 34.33 -0.73 -18.89
C ASP A 162 35.22 -0.90 -20.13
N ILE A 163 36.42 -1.46 -19.94
CA ILE A 163 37.33 -1.85 -21.02
C ILE A 163 36.69 -2.94 -21.89
N ALA A 164 36.14 -3.99 -21.29
CA ALA A 164 35.45 -5.08 -21.99
C ALA A 164 34.28 -4.56 -22.85
N ARG A 165 33.46 -3.68 -22.27
CA ARG A 165 32.34 -3.04 -22.97
C ARG A 165 32.79 -2.18 -24.14
N HIS A 166 33.89 -1.44 -23.99
CA HIS A 166 34.44 -0.60 -25.05
C HIS A 166 34.92 -1.44 -26.24
N TYR A 167 35.72 -2.48 -25.96
CA TYR A 167 36.34 -3.34 -26.95
C TYR A 167 35.48 -4.52 -27.40
N ASN A 168 34.23 -4.61 -26.93
CA ASN A 168 33.28 -5.66 -27.28
C ASN A 168 33.84 -7.06 -27.01
N THR A 169 34.35 -7.27 -25.79
CA THR A 169 34.81 -8.55 -25.26
C THR A 169 34.21 -8.78 -23.88
N THR A 170 34.57 -9.86 -23.19
CA THR A 170 34.12 -10.10 -21.81
C THR A 170 35.23 -9.72 -20.83
N ALA A 171 34.83 -9.27 -19.64
CA ALA A 171 35.80 -8.99 -18.57
C ALA A 171 36.61 -10.24 -18.23
N ASP A 172 35.97 -11.41 -18.20
CA ASP A 172 36.63 -12.70 -17.93
C ASP A 172 37.74 -13.01 -18.92
N LYS A 173 37.51 -12.77 -20.23
CA LYS A 173 38.54 -12.96 -21.26
C LYS A 173 39.74 -12.04 -21.04
N ILE A 174 39.51 -10.78 -20.67
CA ILE A 174 40.60 -9.84 -20.36
C ILE A 174 41.36 -10.30 -19.12
N ILE A 175 40.64 -10.71 -18.07
CA ILE A 175 41.23 -11.16 -16.81
C ILE A 175 42.11 -12.38 -17.04
N SER A 176 41.62 -13.40 -17.75
CA SER A 176 42.36 -14.63 -18.01
C SER A 176 43.60 -14.41 -18.88
N GLU A 177 43.48 -13.57 -19.92
CA GLU A 177 44.59 -13.32 -20.85
C GLU A 177 45.72 -12.51 -20.20
N ASN A 178 45.39 -11.69 -19.20
CA ASN A 178 46.34 -10.79 -18.55
C ASN A 178 46.73 -11.20 -17.12
N ASN A 179 46.22 -12.35 -16.64
CA ASN A 179 46.41 -12.82 -15.26
C ASN A 179 46.06 -11.75 -14.20
N LEU A 180 44.94 -11.05 -14.39
CA LEU A 180 44.46 -10.06 -13.42
C LEU A 180 43.81 -10.75 -12.22
N GLU A 181 43.94 -10.14 -11.04
CA GLU A 181 43.34 -10.68 -9.80
C GLU A 181 41.87 -10.30 -9.63
N GLY A 182 41.35 -9.37 -10.43
CA GLY A 182 39.95 -8.94 -10.32
C GLY A 182 39.51 -7.91 -11.36
N MET A 183 38.36 -7.28 -11.08
CA MET A 183 37.66 -6.36 -11.98
C MET A 183 38.22 -4.92 -12.00
N LEU A 184 39.30 -4.66 -11.26
CA LEU A 184 39.92 -3.35 -11.15
C LEU A 184 41.41 -3.45 -11.50
N VAL A 185 41.88 -2.54 -12.35
CA VAL A 185 43.30 -2.41 -12.67
C VAL A 185 44.02 -1.76 -11.48
N THR A 186 44.89 -2.51 -10.81
CA THR A 186 45.54 -2.07 -9.55
C THR A 186 46.73 -1.14 -9.77
N GLU A 187 47.35 -1.19 -10.94
CA GLU A 187 48.48 -0.38 -11.36
C GLU A 187 48.46 -0.12 -12.87
N LYS A 188 49.16 0.93 -13.31
CA LYS A 188 49.24 1.26 -14.73
C LYS A 188 49.97 0.14 -15.47
N CYS A 189 49.29 -0.51 -16.42
CA CYS A 189 49.83 -1.68 -17.10
C CYS A 189 49.35 -1.78 -18.55
N ARG A 190 49.95 -2.72 -19.29
CA ARG A 190 49.54 -3.06 -20.65
C ARG A 190 48.65 -4.29 -20.62
N LEU A 191 47.44 -4.17 -21.14
CA LEU A 191 46.48 -5.26 -21.26
C LEU A 191 46.37 -5.74 -22.72
N LEU A 192 46.33 -7.05 -22.88
CA LEU A 192 45.96 -7.76 -24.09
C LEU A 192 44.44 -7.93 -24.09
N ILE A 193 43.76 -7.23 -25.00
CA ILE A 193 42.30 -7.27 -25.11
C ILE A 193 41.93 -8.20 -26.25
N PRO A 194 41.56 -9.46 -25.97
CA PRO A 194 41.17 -10.41 -26.99
C PRO A 194 39.80 -10.02 -27.56
N ARG A 195 39.60 -10.32 -28.83
CA ARG A 195 38.29 -10.17 -29.45
C ARG A 195 37.29 -11.20 -28.89
N ALA A 196 36.01 -10.81 -28.81
CA ALA A 196 34.90 -11.73 -28.52
C ALA A 196 34.76 -12.82 -29.59
#